data_AF-A0A6F8THL2-F1
#
_entry.id   AF-A0A6F8THL2-F1
#
_cell.length_a   1.000
_cell.length_b   1.000
_cell.length_c   1.000
_cell.angle_alpha   90.00
_cell.angle_beta   90.00
_cell.angle_gamma   90.00
#
_symmetry.space_group_name_H-M   'P 1'
#
loop_
_entity.id
_entity.type
_entity.pdbx_description
1 polymer ?
#
loop_
_entity_poly.entity_id
_entity_poly.type
_entity_poly.pdbx_seq_one_letter_code
_entity_poly.pdbx_strand_id
1 'polypeptide(L)'
;MDWGNQNEISEILTKEIIHIPSNKLTQILKKAIQKLGIRSRETGKPISVTAYRFRYTLGTNAARQKAGVNVIAKLLDHHDTQNAHCYVQSVPEIAQQISSIMDENLRKYADAFQGRVVKDEIEAQSQIKDANRISCVEQDCDVGSCGTHQYCRDHAPIACYLCSKFMPWANAPHHLVLEQLIKERDDLIAMGCSLEVAAVNDRAIIAVQQVIAACKEFNHG
;
A
#
# COMPACT_ATOMS: atom_id res chain seq x y z
N MET A 1 -32.81 29.93 7.33
CA MET A 1 -33.12 31.09 8.19
C MET A 1 -33.46 32.22 7.26
N ASP A 2 -34.68 32.72 7.37
CA ASP A 2 -35.09 33.91 6.64
C ASP A 2 -34.67 35.13 7.45
N TRP A 3 -33.55 35.75 7.07
CA TRP A 3 -33.02 36.93 7.74
C TRP A 3 -33.91 38.18 7.56
N GLY A 4 -35.00 38.10 6.80
CA GLY A 4 -36.03 39.13 6.71
C GLY A 4 -37.07 39.09 7.84
N ASN A 5 -37.15 38.00 8.61
CA ASN A 5 -38.16 37.83 9.65
C ASN A 5 -37.67 38.32 11.03
N GLN A 6 -38.04 39.56 11.37
CA GLN A 6 -37.62 40.23 12.61
C GLN A 6 -38.07 39.50 13.90
N ASN A 7 -39.20 38.79 13.88
CA ASN A 7 -39.69 38.07 15.05
C ASN A 7 -38.83 36.84 15.35
N GLU A 8 -38.45 36.08 14.32
CA GLU A 8 -37.59 34.91 14.45
C GLU A 8 -36.18 35.31 14.93
N ILE A 9 -35.66 36.44 14.43
CA ILE A 9 -34.38 37.00 14.88
C ILE A 9 -34.46 37.37 16.36
N SER A 10 -35.51 38.07 16.79
CA SER A 10 -35.67 38.48 18.20
C SER A 10 -35.76 37.28 19.15
N GLU A 11 -36.44 36.21 18.75
CA GLU A 11 -36.51 34.95 19.52
C GLU A 11 -35.17 34.20 19.60
N ILE A 12 -34.31 34.35 18.60
CA ILE A 12 -32.97 33.75 18.59
C ILE A 12 -32.01 34.60 19.43
N LEU A 13 -32.07 35.93 19.30
CA LEU A 13 -31.23 36.88 20.04
C LEU A 13 -31.50 36.82 21.55
N THR A 14 -32.74 36.55 21.95
CA THR A 14 -33.11 36.35 23.37
C THR A 14 -32.57 35.04 23.94
N LYS A 15 -32.07 34.13 23.10
CA LYS A 15 -31.42 32.89 23.53
C LYS A 15 -29.90 33.08 23.47
N GLU A 16 -29.17 32.58 24.46
CA GLU A 16 -27.69 32.58 24.45
C GLU A 16 -27.07 31.64 23.40
N ILE A 17 -27.88 31.06 22.50
CA ILE A 17 -27.44 30.07 21.50
C ILE A 17 -26.36 30.64 20.58
N ILE A 18 -26.48 31.92 20.20
CA ILE A 18 -25.51 32.63 19.35
C ILE A 18 -24.19 32.99 20.09
N HIS A 19 -24.17 32.88 21.42
CA HIS A 19 -23.00 33.16 22.26
C HIS A 19 -22.38 31.88 22.85
N ILE A 20 -22.81 30.69 22.40
CA ILE A 20 -22.29 29.42 22.91
C ILE A 20 -20.78 29.33 22.63
N PRO A 21 -19.95 29.10 23.66
CA PRO A 21 -18.52 28.89 23.45
C PRO A 21 -18.22 27.68 22.56
N SER A 22 -17.23 27.79 21.68
CA SER A 22 -16.86 26.75 20.70
C SER A 22 -16.52 25.40 21.34
N ASN A 23 -15.98 25.40 22.56
CA ASN A 23 -15.71 24.17 23.31
C ASN A 23 -17.00 23.43 23.70
N LYS A 24 -18.04 24.16 24.13
CA LYS A 24 -19.36 23.61 24.49
C LYS A 24 -20.04 23.05 23.25
N LEU A 25 -20.00 23.75 22.13
CA LEU A 25 -20.51 23.25 20.84
C LEU A 25 -19.79 21.96 20.41
N THR A 26 -18.45 21.93 20.52
CA THR A 26 -17.65 20.75 20.21
C THR A 26 -18.00 19.56 21.11
N GLN A 27 -18.23 19.78 22.40
CA GLN A 27 -18.66 18.73 23.33
C GLN A 27 -20.04 18.18 23.00
N ILE A 28 -21.01 19.04 22.68
CA ILE A 28 -22.36 18.63 22.26
C ILE A 28 -22.26 17.73 21.02
N LEU A 29 -21.47 18.14 20.03
CA LEU A 29 -21.29 17.40 18.80
C LEU A 29 -20.55 16.06 19.01
N LYS A 30 -19.53 16.02 19.86
CA LYS A 30 -18.86 14.76 20.26
C LYS A 30 -19.82 13.80 20.96
N LYS A 31 -20.64 14.29 21.89
CA LYS A 31 -21.65 13.48 22.59
C LYS A 31 -22.68 12.90 21.62
N ALA A 32 -23.16 13.70 20.67
CA ALA A 32 -24.10 13.24 19.65
C ALA A 32 -23.52 12.08 18.82
N ILE A 33 -22.27 12.20 18.37
CA ILE A 33 -21.63 11.17 17.54
C ILE A 33 -21.25 9.92 18.33
N GLN A 34 -20.87 10.07 19.60
CA GLN A 34 -20.67 8.93 20.49
C GLN A 34 -21.96 8.12 20.65
N LYS A 35 -23.11 8.78 20.81
CA LYS A 35 -24.42 8.11 20.87
C LYS A 35 -24.78 7.39 19.57
N LEU A 36 -24.36 7.92 18.43
CA LEU A 36 -24.56 7.28 17.12
C LEU A 36 -23.64 6.06 16.89
N GLY A 37 -22.63 5.84 17.74
CA GLY A 37 -21.77 4.64 17.67
C GLY A 37 -20.88 4.56 16.42
N ILE A 38 -20.60 5.69 15.75
CA ILE A 38 -19.88 5.72 14.48
C ILE A 38 -18.41 5.33 14.66
N ARG A 39 -17.95 4.32 13.91
CA ARG A 39 -16.57 3.82 13.91
C ARG A 39 -15.86 4.13 12.60
N SER A 40 -14.56 4.37 12.68
CA SER A 40 -13.69 4.54 11.51
C SER A 40 -13.55 3.21 10.78
N ARG A 41 -13.70 3.23 9.44
CA ARG A 41 -13.46 2.05 8.59
C ARG A 41 -12.01 1.57 8.70
N GLU A 42 -11.06 2.49 8.64
CA GLU A 42 -9.62 2.19 8.58
C GLU A 42 -9.05 1.66 9.91
N THR A 43 -9.60 2.11 11.05
CA THR A 43 -9.00 1.82 12.37
C THR A 43 -9.90 1.03 13.31
N GLY A 44 -11.18 0.83 12.98
CA GLY A 44 -12.18 0.17 13.84
C GLY A 44 -12.53 0.91 15.14
N LYS A 45 -11.83 2.01 15.45
CA LYS A 45 -12.01 2.83 16.66
C LYS A 45 -13.12 3.88 16.46
N PRO A 46 -13.72 4.41 17.53
CA PRO A 46 -14.67 5.54 17.44
C PRO A 46 -14.06 6.72 16.69
N ILE A 47 -14.84 7.33 15.79
CA ILE A 47 -14.33 8.42 14.95
C ILE A 47 -14.11 9.70 15.78
N SER A 48 -12.90 10.26 15.70
CA SER A 48 -12.58 11.52 16.40
C SER A 48 -13.10 12.73 15.62
N VAL A 49 -14.16 13.38 16.07
CA VAL A 49 -14.78 14.48 15.33
C VAL A 49 -14.28 15.87 15.75
N THR A 50 -14.13 16.73 14.75
CA THR A 50 -13.77 18.14 14.88
C THR A 50 -14.57 18.96 13.87
N ALA A 51 -14.78 20.26 14.11
CA ALA A 51 -15.43 21.15 13.15
C ALA A 51 -14.73 21.13 11.78
N TYR A 52 -13.39 21.04 11.78
CA TYR A 52 -12.60 20.88 10.57
C TYR A 52 -13.00 19.64 9.76
N ARG A 53 -13.25 18.50 10.42
CA ARG A 53 -13.65 17.26 9.73
C ARG A 53 -15.01 17.41 9.03
N PHE A 54 -15.95 18.17 9.61
CA PHE A 54 -17.23 18.47 8.96
C PHE A 54 -17.06 19.38 7.75
N ARG A 55 -16.27 20.45 7.89
CA ARG A 55 -15.95 21.36 6.79
C ARG A 55 -15.31 20.61 5.62
N TYR A 56 -14.35 19.73 5.91
CA TYR A 56 -13.70 18.90 4.91
C TYR A 56 -14.66 17.93 4.23
N THR A 57 -15.50 17.24 5.03
CA THR A 57 -16.53 16.34 4.50
C THR A 57 -17.51 17.06 3.58
N LEU A 58 -17.95 18.27 3.95
CA LEU A 58 -18.84 19.10 3.14
C LEU A 58 -18.18 19.47 1.80
N GLY A 59 -16.94 19.97 1.84
CA GLY A 59 -16.19 20.33 0.65
C GLY A 59 -15.96 19.14 -0.30
N THR A 60 -15.49 18.01 0.24
CA THR A 60 -15.24 16.81 -0.56
C THR A 60 -16.54 16.19 -1.09
N ASN A 61 -17.65 16.27 -0.36
CA ASN A 61 -18.95 15.81 -0.87
C ASN A 61 -19.47 16.69 -2.01
N ALA A 62 -19.28 18.01 -1.93
CA ALA A 62 -19.61 18.91 -3.04
C ALA A 62 -18.73 18.60 -4.28
N ALA A 63 -17.44 18.33 -4.07
CA ALA A 63 -16.54 17.90 -5.14
C ALA A 63 -17.00 16.57 -5.79
N ARG A 64 -17.42 15.59 -4.99
CA ARG A 64 -18.00 14.32 -5.47
C ARG A 64 -19.29 14.52 -6.28
N GLN A 65 -20.05 15.56 -5.97
CA GLN A 65 -21.23 15.97 -6.75
C GLN A 65 -20.87 16.80 -7.99
N LYS A 66 -19.59 16.86 -8.37
CA LYS A 66 -19.05 17.60 -9.52
C LYS A 66 -19.28 19.12 -9.43
N ALA A 67 -19.40 19.65 -8.22
CA ALA A 67 -19.42 21.10 -8.03
C ALA A 67 -18.05 21.69 -8.41
N GLY A 68 -18.06 22.78 -9.19
CA GLY A 68 -16.84 23.50 -9.55
C GLY A 68 -16.15 24.13 -8.32
N VAL A 69 -14.84 24.36 -8.41
CA VAL A 69 -14.03 24.92 -7.30
C VAL A 69 -14.61 26.25 -6.76
N ASN A 70 -15.14 27.10 -7.64
CA ASN A 70 -15.78 28.37 -7.25
C ASN A 70 -17.06 28.15 -6.41
N VAL A 71 -17.83 27.12 -6.74
CA VAL A 71 -19.05 26.76 -6.00
C VAL A 71 -18.68 26.21 -4.61
N ILE A 72 -17.63 25.39 -4.54
CA ILE A 72 -17.10 24.85 -3.27
C ILE A 72 -16.54 25.98 -2.40
N ALA A 73 -15.77 26.91 -2.98
CA ALA A 73 -15.26 28.08 -2.28
C ALA A 73 -16.40 28.89 -1.66
N LYS A 74 -17.47 29.16 -2.44
CA LYS A 74 -18.65 29.87 -1.95
C LYS A 74 -19.42 29.08 -0.88
N LEU A 75 -19.57 27.75 -1.05
CA LEU A 75 -20.23 26.87 -0.07
C LEU A 75 -19.51 26.87 1.29
N LEU A 76 -18.19 26.94 1.26
CA LEU A 76 -17.36 26.93 2.46
C LEU A 76 -17.05 28.32 3.00
N ASP A 77 -17.59 29.37 2.38
CA ASP A 77 -17.35 30.77 2.77
C ASP A 77 -15.86 31.14 2.70
N HIS A 78 -15.19 30.72 1.62
CA HIS A 78 -13.82 31.13 1.32
C HIS A 78 -13.83 32.48 0.60
N HIS A 79 -12.86 33.31 0.91
CA HIS A 79 -12.61 34.55 0.17
C HIS A 79 -12.08 34.30 -1.25
N ASP A 80 -11.29 33.23 -1.42
CA ASP A 80 -10.68 32.84 -2.69
C ASP A 80 -10.71 31.32 -2.93
N THR A 81 -10.17 30.88 -4.06
CA THR A 81 -10.16 29.47 -4.47
C THR A 81 -8.91 28.71 -4.05
N GLN A 82 -7.85 29.40 -3.59
CA GLN A 82 -6.53 28.79 -3.34
C GLN A 82 -6.65 27.59 -2.40
N ASN A 83 -7.41 27.77 -1.31
CA ASN A 83 -7.64 26.73 -0.30
C ASN A 83 -8.81 25.78 -0.63
N ALA A 84 -9.62 26.08 -1.64
CA ALA A 84 -10.74 25.21 -2.05
C ALA A 84 -10.26 23.98 -2.84
N HIS A 85 -9.09 24.08 -3.48
CA HIS A 85 -8.49 22.97 -4.24
C HIS A 85 -8.20 21.73 -3.37
N CYS A 86 -7.87 21.91 -2.10
CA CYS A 86 -7.60 20.80 -1.16
C CYS A 86 -8.77 19.81 -1.06
N TYR A 87 -10.01 20.27 -1.28
CA TYR A 87 -11.20 19.43 -1.22
C TYR A 87 -11.48 18.62 -2.49
N VAL A 88 -10.86 19.01 -3.62
CA VAL A 88 -11.08 18.41 -4.96
C VAL A 88 -10.00 17.39 -5.33
N GLN A 89 -8.82 17.48 -4.73
CA GLN A 89 -7.69 16.60 -5.02
C GLN A 89 -7.88 15.14 -4.54
N SER A 90 -8.85 14.87 -3.67
CA SER A 90 -9.10 13.55 -3.04
C SER A 90 -10.42 12.92 -3.46
N VAL A 91 -10.89 13.26 -4.66
CA VAL A 91 -12.14 12.72 -5.21
C VAL A 91 -11.93 11.23 -5.55
N PRO A 92 -12.87 10.33 -5.18
CA PRO A 92 -12.72 8.88 -5.37
C PRO A 92 -12.32 8.46 -6.78
N GLU A 93 -12.75 9.20 -7.79
CA GLU A 93 -12.43 9.00 -9.20
C GLU A 93 -10.93 9.17 -9.46
N ILE A 94 -10.29 10.18 -8.86
CA ILE A 94 -8.84 10.40 -8.96
C ILE A 94 -8.10 9.29 -8.22
N ALA A 95 -8.57 8.91 -7.02
CA ALA A 95 -7.98 7.82 -6.26
C ALA A 95 -8.11 6.46 -6.99
N GLN A 96 -9.25 6.21 -7.65
CA GLN A 96 -9.47 5.02 -8.47
C GLN A 96 -8.62 5.03 -9.73
N GLN A 97 -8.43 6.19 -10.37
CA GLN A 97 -7.51 6.31 -11.52
C GLN A 97 -6.06 6.04 -11.11
N ILE A 98 -5.61 6.60 -9.99
CA ILE A 98 -4.27 6.35 -9.45
C ILE A 98 -4.12 4.87 -9.08
N SER A 99 -5.06 4.30 -8.32
CA SER A 99 -5.07 2.87 -7.97
C SER A 99 -5.06 2.01 -9.23
N SER A 100 -5.92 2.28 -10.21
CA SER A 100 -5.99 1.53 -11.46
C SER A 100 -4.69 1.58 -12.27
N ILE A 101 -3.95 2.70 -12.24
CA ILE A 101 -2.66 2.84 -12.94
C ILE A 101 -1.54 2.14 -12.16
N MET A 102 -1.57 2.24 -10.83
CA MET A 102 -0.49 1.77 -9.98
C MET A 102 -0.65 0.30 -9.56
N ASP A 103 -1.87 -0.21 -9.48
CA ASP A 103 -2.19 -1.57 -9.00
C ASP A 103 -1.51 -2.64 -9.85
N GLU A 104 -1.53 -2.51 -11.19
CA GLU A 104 -0.95 -3.53 -12.06
C GLU A 104 0.58 -3.59 -11.96
N ASN A 105 1.24 -2.45 -11.73
CA ASN A 105 2.68 -2.40 -11.50
C ASN A 105 3.00 -2.90 -10.11
N LEU A 106 2.46 -2.28 -9.05
CA LEU A 106 2.79 -2.59 -7.65
C LEU A 106 2.45 -4.04 -7.26
N ARG A 107 1.38 -4.63 -7.80
CA ARG A 107 0.98 -6.02 -7.51
C ARG A 107 1.96 -7.07 -8.06
N LYS A 108 2.82 -6.72 -9.01
CA LYS A 108 3.88 -7.61 -9.51
C LYS A 108 5.09 -7.67 -8.55
N TYR A 109 5.28 -6.64 -7.72
CA TYR A 109 6.46 -6.47 -6.86
C TYR A 109 6.19 -6.71 -5.38
N ALA A 110 4.95 -6.55 -4.89
CA ALA A 110 4.70 -6.44 -3.46
C ALA A 110 5.19 -7.64 -2.63
N ASP A 111 5.11 -8.88 -3.12
CA ASP A 111 5.64 -10.07 -2.44
C ASP A 111 6.06 -11.16 -3.45
N ALA A 112 7.11 -10.93 -4.25
CA ALA A 112 7.60 -11.92 -5.20
C ALA A 112 8.32 -13.09 -4.50
N PHE A 113 9.09 -12.77 -3.45
CA PHE A 113 9.67 -13.74 -2.54
C PHE A 113 8.69 -14.07 -1.41
N GLN A 114 8.39 -15.36 -1.25
CA GLN A 114 7.45 -15.89 -0.26
C GLN A 114 8.10 -16.87 0.72
N GLY A 115 9.42 -17.07 0.59
CA GLY A 115 10.19 -18.03 1.37
C GLY A 115 10.70 -17.45 2.69
N ARG A 116 11.63 -18.17 3.32
CA ARG A 116 12.24 -17.78 4.60
C ARG A 116 13.76 -17.96 4.57
N VAL A 117 14.50 -16.91 4.87
CA VAL A 117 15.98 -16.96 4.96
C VAL A 117 16.41 -17.84 6.14
N VAL A 118 17.44 -18.66 5.91
CA VAL A 118 18.13 -19.48 6.91
C VAL A 118 19.64 -19.22 6.83
N LYS A 119 20.39 -19.48 7.90
CA LYS A 119 21.83 -19.25 7.95
C LYS A 119 22.60 -20.13 6.97
N ASP A 120 22.33 -21.42 7.00
CA ASP A 120 23.04 -22.46 6.25
C ASP A 120 22.19 -23.73 6.09
N GLU A 121 22.76 -24.73 5.41
CA GLU A 121 22.13 -26.03 5.20
C GLU A 121 21.82 -26.77 6.51
N ILE A 122 22.65 -26.59 7.54
CA ILE A 122 22.49 -27.27 8.83
C ILE A 122 21.23 -26.74 9.52
N GLU A 123 21.03 -25.41 9.52
CA GLU A 123 19.80 -24.81 10.04
C GLU A 123 18.57 -25.28 9.26
N ALA A 124 18.65 -25.31 7.92
CA ALA A 124 17.58 -25.82 7.08
C ALA A 124 17.18 -27.26 7.44
N GLN A 125 18.17 -28.15 7.61
CA GLN A 125 17.96 -29.54 7.97
C GLN A 125 17.45 -29.73 9.40
N SER A 126 17.83 -28.85 10.33
CA SER A 126 17.31 -28.85 11.70
C SER A 126 15.83 -28.48 11.75
N GLN A 127 15.36 -27.60 10.87
CA GLN A 127 13.94 -27.23 10.80
C GLN A 127 13.13 -28.28 10.03
N ILE A 128 13.71 -28.82 8.95
CA ILE A 128 13.06 -29.76 8.04
C ILE A 128 14.03 -30.90 7.74
N LYS A 129 13.80 -32.05 8.36
CA LYS A 129 14.69 -33.22 8.31
C LYS A 129 14.86 -33.74 6.88
N ASP A 130 16.07 -33.70 6.32
CA ASP A 130 16.39 -34.05 4.91
C ASP A 130 15.98 -32.98 3.88
N ALA A 131 16.07 -31.70 4.24
CA ALA A 131 15.83 -30.59 3.31
C ALA A 131 16.77 -30.68 2.09
N ASN A 132 16.20 -30.81 0.89
CA ASN A 132 16.97 -30.96 -0.35
C ASN A 132 17.74 -29.68 -0.66
N ARG A 133 19.00 -29.81 -1.04
CA ARG A 133 19.83 -28.69 -1.50
C ARG A 133 19.37 -28.20 -2.88
N ILE A 134 19.36 -26.88 -3.06
CA ILE A 134 19.07 -26.21 -4.32
C ILE A 134 20.37 -25.60 -4.85
N SER A 135 20.87 -26.16 -5.94
CA SER A 135 22.06 -25.69 -6.64
C SER A 135 21.68 -24.91 -7.91
N CYS A 136 22.48 -23.90 -8.22
CA CYS A 136 22.54 -23.23 -9.51
C CYS A 136 23.64 -23.88 -10.33
N VAL A 137 23.27 -24.85 -11.17
CA VAL A 137 24.21 -25.64 -11.98
C VAL A 137 25.03 -24.75 -12.93
N GLU A 138 24.41 -23.70 -13.46
CA GLU A 138 25.05 -22.78 -14.43
C GLU A 138 26.15 -21.92 -13.81
N GLN A 139 26.05 -21.62 -12.51
CA GLN A 139 27.01 -20.80 -11.77
C GLN A 139 27.89 -21.63 -10.81
N ASP A 140 27.78 -22.96 -10.86
CA ASP A 140 28.46 -23.91 -9.97
C ASP A 140 28.39 -23.49 -8.48
N CYS A 141 27.20 -23.07 -8.04
CA CYS A 141 27.00 -22.57 -6.69
C CYS A 141 25.71 -23.08 -6.05
N ASP A 142 25.72 -23.19 -4.71
CA ASP A 142 24.54 -23.58 -3.94
C ASP A 142 23.85 -22.34 -3.38
N VAL A 143 22.52 -22.27 -3.54
CA VAL A 143 21.75 -21.05 -3.24
C VAL A 143 20.76 -21.23 -2.09
N GLY A 144 20.44 -22.46 -1.70
CA GLY A 144 19.50 -22.66 -0.60
C GLY A 144 19.07 -24.11 -0.43
N SER A 145 18.01 -24.28 0.36
CA SER A 145 17.37 -25.57 0.59
C SER A 145 15.87 -25.51 0.33
N CYS A 146 15.27 -26.63 -0.06
CA CYS A 146 13.84 -26.78 -0.20
C CYS A 146 13.22 -27.24 1.11
N GLY A 147 12.15 -26.57 1.56
CA GLY A 147 11.42 -26.93 2.77
C GLY A 147 10.43 -28.08 2.60
N THR A 148 10.65 -29.03 1.68
CA THR A 148 9.78 -30.20 1.51
C THR A 148 10.58 -31.36 0.88
N HIS A 149 10.24 -32.61 1.23
CA HIS A 149 10.86 -33.84 0.67
C HIS A 149 10.19 -34.37 -0.61
N GLN A 150 9.10 -33.74 -1.01
CA GLN A 150 8.37 -34.09 -2.21
C GLN A 150 9.22 -33.77 -3.44
N TYR A 151 9.27 -34.71 -4.38
CA TYR A 151 9.91 -34.49 -5.66
C TYR A 151 9.24 -33.33 -6.41
N CYS A 152 10.02 -32.29 -6.73
CA CYS A 152 9.60 -31.11 -7.46
C CYS A 152 10.22 -31.17 -8.87
N ARG A 153 9.42 -30.83 -9.89
CA ARG A 153 9.86 -30.79 -11.31
C ARG A 153 10.02 -29.36 -11.83
N ASP A 154 9.90 -28.37 -10.94
CA ASP A 154 10.02 -26.97 -11.32
C ASP A 154 11.49 -26.64 -11.60
N HIS A 155 11.70 -25.60 -12.40
CA HIS A 155 13.02 -25.20 -12.88
C HIS A 155 13.83 -24.53 -11.75
N ALA A 156 14.50 -25.33 -10.94
CA ALA A 156 15.45 -24.87 -9.94
C ALA A 156 16.71 -24.31 -10.64
N PRO A 157 17.30 -23.21 -10.12
CA PRO A 157 16.91 -22.47 -8.92
C PRO A 157 15.89 -21.35 -9.18
N ILE A 158 15.64 -20.97 -10.44
CA ILE A 158 14.85 -19.78 -10.82
C ILE A 158 13.43 -19.83 -10.22
N ALA A 159 12.75 -20.97 -10.36
CA ALA A 159 11.41 -21.18 -9.81
C ALA A 159 11.40 -21.21 -8.27
N CYS A 160 12.52 -21.58 -7.63
CA CYS A 160 12.60 -21.65 -6.17
C CYS A 160 12.48 -20.28 -5.52
N TYR A 161 13.01 -19.22 -6.13
CA TYR A 161 12.90 -17.85 -5.57
C TYR A 161 11.46 -17.35 -5.44
N LEU A 162 10.53 -17.89 -6.23
CA LEU A 162 9.10 -17.59 -6.18
C LEU A 162 8.33 -18.54 -5.25
N CYS A 163 8.96 -19.60 -4.77
CA CYS A 163 8.33 -20.65 -4.00
C CYS A 163 8.30 -20.29 -2.51
N SER A 164 7.14 -20.45 -1.86
CA SER A 164 6.99 -20.21 -0.42
C SER A 164 7.76 -21.18 0.47
N LYS A 165 8.20 -22.30 -0.10
CA LYS A 165 8.96 -23.35 0.60
C LYS A 165 10.47 -23.14 0.50
N PHE A 166 10.92 -22.15 -0.26
CA PHE A 166 12.34 -21.94 -0.48
C PHE A 166 12.99 -21.32 0.75
N MET A 167 14.12 -21.90 1.14
CA MET A 167 14.95 -21.44 2.25
C MET A 167 16.31 -20.98 1.69
N PRO A 168 16.42 -19.74 1.21
CA PRO A 168 17.70 -19.19 0.76
C PRO A 168 18.71 -19.11 1.91
N TRP A 169 19.97 -19.44 1.62
CA TRP A 169 21.04 -19.36 2.62
C TRP A 169 21.59 -17.94 2.72
N ALA A 170 21.70 -17.41 3.93
CA ALA A 170 22.05 -16.01 4.19
C ALA A 170 23.38 -15.57 3.55
N ASN A 171 24.34 -16.49 3.39
CA ASN A 171 25.66 -16.24 2.83
C ASN A 171 25.87 -16.83 1.43
N ALA A 172 24.82 -17.34 0.78
CA ALA A 172 24.94 -17.86 -0.58
C ALA A 172 25.10 -16.73 -1.62
N PRO A 173 25.75 -17.01 -2.77
CA PRO A 173 26.03 -16.01 -3.80
C PRO A 173 24.81 -15.75 -4.70
N HIS A 174 23.69 -15.31 -4.11
CA HIS A 174 22.45 -14.97 -4.83
C HIS A 174 22.63 -13.92 -5.93
N HIS A 175 23.67 -13.07 -5.82
CA HIS A 175 24.01 -12.07 -6.81
C HIS A 175 24.39 -12.69 -8.17
N LEU A 176 25.00 -13.89 -8.19
CA LEU A 176 25.34 -14.57 -9.44
C LEU A 176 24.09 -14.97 -10.22
N VAL A 177 23.06 -15.45 -9.52
CA VAL A 177 21.76 -15.78 -10.14
C VAL A 177 21.08 -14.51 -10.67
N LEU A 178 21.17 -13.40 -9.93
CA LEU A 178 20.60 -12.12 -10.38
C LEU A 178 21.29 -11.61 -11.65
N GLU A 179 22.62 -11.62 -11.67
CA GLU A 179 23.42 -11.17 -12.82
C GLU A 179 23.12 -12.01 -14.06
N GLN A 180 22.98 -13.33 -13.89
CA GLN A 180 22.59 -14.23 -14.97
C GLN A 180 21.21 -13.89 -15.54
N LEU A 181 20.19 -13.76 -14.69
CA LEU A 181 18.81 -13.46 -15.14
C LEU A 181 18.71 -12.12 -15.86
N ILE A 182 19.46 -11.11 -15.40
CA ILE A 182 19.53 -9.81 -16.06
C ILE A 182 20.19 -9.94 -17.43
N LYS A 183 21.31 -10.66 -17.50
CA LYS A 183 22.03 -10.89 -18.76
C LYS A 183 21.16 -11.63 -19.78
N GLU A 184 20.47 -12.69 -19.36
CA GLU A 184 19.55 -13.44 -20.24
C GLU A 184 18.43 -12.56 -20.79
N ARG A 185 17.84 -11.70 -19.95
CA ARG A 185 16.82 -10.74 -20.39
C ARG A 185 17.39 -9.76 -21.42
N ASP A 186 18.56 -9.19 -21.14
CA ASP A 186 19.19 -8.20 -22.01
C ASP A 186 19.64 -8.83 -23.35
N ASP A 187 20.12 -10.08 -23.32
CA ASP A 187 20.45 -10.87 -24.51
C ASP A 187 19.19 -11.12 -25.38
N LEU A 188 18.05 -11.46 -24.76
CA LEU A 188 16.77 -11.62 -25.48
C LEU A 188 16.33 -10.32 -26.18
N ILE A 189 16.51 -9.18 -25.53
CA ILE A 189 16.23 -7.87 -26.13
C ILE A 189 17.19 -7.60 -27.29
N ALA A 190 18.49 -7.87 -27.12
CA ALA A 190 19.50 -7.68 -28.15
C ALA A 190 19.29 -8.58 -29.38
N MET A 191 18.77 -9.79 -29.17
CA MET A 191 18.37 -10.72 -30.24
C MET A 191 17.07 -10.31 -30.96
N GLY A 192 16.42 -9.23 -30.53
CA GLY A 192 15.20 -8.72 -31.15
C GLY A 192 13.93 -9.48 -30.78
N CYS A 193 13.94 -10.22 -29.67
CA CYS A 193 12.72 -10.79 -29.11
C CYS A 193 11.77 -9.69 -28.62
N SER A 194 10.47 -9.98 -28.54
CA SER A 194 9.51 -9.02 -28.03
C SER A 194 9.71 -8.77 -26.52
N LEU A 195 9.31 -7.59 -26.04
CA LEU A 195 9.48 -7.20 -24.64
C LEU A 195 8.75 -8.15 -23.69
N GLU A 196 7.63 -8.73 -24.13
CA GLU A 196 6.86 -9.71 -23.36
C GLU A 196 7.64 -11.02 -23.16
N VAL A 197 8.42 -11.44 -24.16
CA VAL A 197 9.28 -12.63 -24.09
C VAL A 197 10.49 -12.36 -23.20
N ALA A 198 11.10 -11.19 -23.31
CA ALA A 198 12.22 -10.81 -22.44
C ALA A 198 11.78 -10.72 -20.96
N ALA A 199 10.57 -10.24 -20.70
CA ALA A 199 10.06 -10.02 -19.35
C ALA A 199 9.58 -11.29 -18.60
N VAL A 200 9.68 -12.49 -19.20
CA VAL A 200 9.16 -13.75 -18.61
C VAL A 200 9.73 -14.00 -17.20
N ASN A 201 11.01 -13.70 -17.00
CA ASN A 201 11.70 -13.92 -15.72
C ASN A 201 11.77 -12.67 -14.83
N ASP A 202 11.13 -11.55 -15.19
CA ASP A 202 11.19 -10.31 -14.39
C ASP A 202 10.68 -10.52 -12.96
N ARG A 203 9.64 -11.35 -12.79
CA ARG A 203 9.15 -11.71 -11.45
C ARG A 203 10.20 -12.45 -10.62
N ALA A 204 10.99 -13.34 -11.24
CA ALA A 204 12.07 -14.04 -10.56
C ALA A 204 13.23 -13.09 -10.24
N ILE A 205 13.58 -12.16 -11.14
CA ILE A 205 14.58 -11.11 -10.88
C ILE A 205 14.22 -10.32 -9.62
N ILE A 206 12.96 -9.89 -9.51
CA ILE A 206 12.45 -9.18 -8.33
C ILE A 206 12.55 -10.04 -7.07
N ALA A 207 12.17 -11.32 -7.15
CA ALA A 207 12.25 -12.24 -6.02
C ALA A 207 13.70 -12.46 -5.54
N VAL A 208 14.67 -12.57 -6.46
CA VAL A 208 16.10 -12.68 -6.11
C VAL A 208 16.59 -11.40 -5.43
N GLN A 209 16.20 -10.22 -5.92
CA GLN A 209 16.52 -8.94 -5.27
C GLN A 209 15.95 -8.87 -3.84
N GLN A 210 14.71 -9.33 -3.64
CA GLN A 210 14.09 -9.42 -2.32
C GLN A 210 14.84 -10.39 -1.40
N VAL A 211 15.29 -11.54 -1.90
CA VAL A 211 16.13 -12.47 -1.13
C VAL A 211 17.45 -11.82 -0.73
N ILE A 212 18.16 -11.15 -1.63
CA ILE A 212 19.42 -10.47 -1.30
C ILE A 212 19.22 -9.43 -0.19
N ALA A 213 18.14 -8.66 -0.25
CA ALA A 213 17.79 -7.70 0.80
C ALA A 213 17.52 -8.41 2.14
N ALA A 214 16.69 -9.47 2.12
CA ALA A 214 16.37 -10.25 3.31
C ALA A 214 17.62 -10.92 3.93
N CYS A 215 18.56 -11.44 3.13
CA CYS A 215 19.82 -11.99 3.60
C CYS A 215 20.72 -10.92 4.25
N LYS A 216 20.74 -9.70 3.70
CA LYS A 216 21.46 -8.57 4.32
C LYS A 216 20.86 -8.23 5.68
N GLU A 217 19.55 -8.12 5.79
CA GLU A 217 18.87 -7.86 7.07
C GLU A 217 19.15 -8.97 8.08
N PHE A 218 19.08 -10.24 7.66
CA PHE A 218 19.38 -11.39 8.51
C PHE A 218 20.82 -11.41 9.04
N ASN A 219 21.80 -10.97 8.25
CA ASN A 219 23.21 -10.95 8.64
C ASN A 219 23.59 -9.74 9.52
N HIS A 220 22.80 -8.67 9.53
CA HIS A 220 23.07 -7.43 10.30
C HIS A 220 22.17 -7.24 11.53
N GLY A 221 21.16 -8.10 11.72
CA GLY A 221 20.28 -8.14 12.89
C GLY A 221 20.74 -9.13 13.94
#